data_AF-A0A2P2IKD2-F1
#
_entry.id   AF-A0A2P2IKD2-F1
#
_cell.length_a   1.000
_cell.length_b   1.000
_cell.length_c   1.000
_cell.angle_alpha   90.00
_cell.angle_beta   90.00
_cell.angle_gamma   90.00
#
_symmetry.space_group_name_H-M   'P 1'
#
loop_
_entity.id
_entity.type
_entity.pdbx_description
1 polymer ?
#
loop_
_entity_poly.entity_id
_entity_poly.type
_entity_poly.pdbx_seq_one_letter_code
_entity_poly.pdbx_strand_id
1 'polypeptide(L)'
;MQVRVYTASQVESELEVAKKEYLQAAIGISTNKFGIPKLLDWYLLDFAKDLESLLDWICLQLPTELGKEAIACLERGKSEPHSQFVQIMPYEFTFRYLLYTR
;
A
#
# COMPACT_ATOMS: atom_id res chain seq x y z
N MET A 1 -1.24 12.21 23.98
CA MET A 1 -1.86 10.94 23.52
C MET A 1 -3.31 11.25 23.19
N GLN A 2 -3.69 11.26 21.92
CA GLN A 2 -5.07 11.50 21.50
C GLN A 2 -5.62 10.20 20.91
N VAL A 3 -6.52 9.57 21.65
CA VAL A 3 -7.20 8.34 21.24
C VAL A 3 -8.22 8.72 20.17
N ARG A 4 -8.13 8.18 18.95
CA ARG A 4 -9.22 8.32 17.98
C ARG A 4 -10.44 7.57 18.53
N VAL A 5 -11.46 8.32 18.90
CA VAL A 5 -12.75 7.79 19.34
C VAL A 5 -13.58 7.53 18.09
N TYR A 6 -13.52 6.31 17.59
CA TYR A 6 -14.31 5.88 16.46
C TYR A 6 -15.78 5.76 16.89
N THR A 7 -16.63 6.68 16.42
CA THR A 7 -18.08 6.61 16.65
C THR A 7 -18.70 5.56 15.74
N ALA A 8 -19.51 4.67 16.30
CA ALA A 8 -20.12 3.51 15.63
C ALA A 8 -20.80 3.80 14.27
N SER A 9 -21.20 5.06 14.02
CA SER A 9 -21.86 5.52 12.80
C SER A 9 -20.93 5.75 11.60
N GLN A 10 -19.61 5.93 11.79
CA GLN A 10 -18.65 6.22 10.71
C GLN A 10 -17.39 5.35 10.72
N VAL A 11 -17.33 4.34 11.60
CA VAL A 11 -16.16 3.46 11.78
C VAL A 11 -15.68 2.83 10.46
N GLU A 12 -16.61 2.36 9.61
CA GLU A 12 -16.26 1.78 8.31
C GLU A 12 -15.53 2.78 7.39
N SER A 13 -16.03 4.02 7.32
CA SER A 13 -15.42 5.10 6.54
C SER A 13 -14.04 5.46 7.10
N GLU A 14 -13.93 5.60 8.42
CA GLU A 14 -12.67 5.96 9.07
C GLU A 14 -11.60 4.85 8.96
N LEU A 15 -12.02 3.56 9.00
CA LEU A 15 -11.14 2.42 8.74
C LEU A 15 -10.70 2.36 7.28
N GLU A 16 -11.60 2.64 6.35
CA GLU A 16 -11.28 2.65 4.92
C GLU A 16 -10.26 3.75 4.59
N VAL A 17 -10.38 4.93 5.21
CA VAL A 17 -9.39 6.00 5.10
C VAL A 17 -8.05 5.57 5.72
N ALA A 18 -8.05 5.01 6.92
CA ALA A 18 -6.83 4.56 7.58
C ALA A 18 -6.11 3.45 6.79
N LYS A 19 -6.86 2.53 6.15
CA LYS A 19 -6.32 1.50 5.27
C LYS A 19 -5.59 2.12 4.07
N LYS A 20 -6.21 3.11 3.41
CA LYS A 20 -5.62 3.80 2.26
C LYS A 20 -4.36 4.57 2.65
N GLU A 21 -4.40 5.31 3.75
CA GLU A 21 -3.25 6.05 4.26
C GLU A 21 -2.10 5.10 4.67
N TYR A 22 -2.41 3.95 5.28
CA TYR A 22 -1.42 2.91 5.56
C TYR A 22 -0.79 2.37 4.27
N LEU A 23 -1.61 2.00 3.28
CA LEU A 23 -1.11 1.50 2.00
C LEU A 23 -0.20 2.52 1.32
N GLN A 24 -0.61 3.78 1.27
CA GLN A 24 0.19 4.87 0.72
C GLN A 24 1.54 5.03 1.42
N ALA A 25 1.60 4.88 2.74
CA ALA A 25 2.84 5.05 3.50
C ALA A 25 3.71 3.78 3.54
N ALA A 26 3.10 2.59 3.41
CA ALA A 26 3.79 1.31 3.47
C ALA A 26 4.29 0.83 2.10
N ILE A 27 3.66 1.27 1.01
CA ILE A 27 4.06 0.94 -0.36
C ILE A 27 5.04 1.99 -0.87
N GLY A 28 6.22 1.55 -1.30
CA GLY A 28 7.25 2.41 -1.87
C GLY A 28 7.24 2.33 -3.39
N ILE A 29 6.75 3.35 -4.08
CA ILE A 29 6.81 3.41 -5.56
C ILE A 29 8.07 4.19 -5.94
N SER A 30 8.91 3.60 -6.79
CA SER A 30 10.07 4.25 -7.42
C SER A 30 10.00 4.05 -8.93
N THR A 31 10.82 4.77 -9.69
CA THR A 31 10.78 4.73 -11.16
C THR A 31 10.91 3.32 -11.76
N ASN A 32 11.67 2.44 -11.11
CA ASN A 32 11.95 1.07 -11.57
C ASN A 32 11.68 0.00 -10.49
N LYS A 33 11.12 0.36 -9.33
CA LYS A 33 10.93 -0.58 -8.21
C LYS A 33 9.61 -0.35 -7.51
N PHE A 34 8.97 -1.45 -7.12
CA PHE A 34 7.73 -1.48 -6.37
C PHE A 34 7.96 -2.15 -5.01
N GLY A 35 7.92 -1.36 -3.96
CA GLY A 35 8.10 -1.78 -2.57
C GLY A 35 6.79 -2.26 -1.97
N ILE A 36 6.70 -3.53 -1.59
CA ILE A 36 5.53 -4.09 -0.89
C ILE A 36 5.95 -4.45 0.54
N PRO A 37 5.21 -4.04 1.58
CA PRO A 37 5.51 -4.47 2.93
C PRO A 37 5.32 -5.98 3.08
N LYS A 38 6.20 -6.65 3.82
CA LYS A 38 6.14 -8.10 4.09
C LYS A 38 4.78 -8.61 4.58
N LEU A 39 4.00 -7.75 5.23
CA LEU A 39 2.63 -8.07 5.64
C LEU A 39 1.71 -8.38 4.45
N LEU A 40 1.79 -7.58 3.38
CA LEU A 40 0.99 -7.77 2.16
C LEU A 40 1.43 -9.03 1.40
N ASP A 41 2.71 -9.39 1.48
CA ASP A 41 3.23 -10.64 0.91
C ASP A 41 2.70 -11.87 1.67
N TRP A 42 2.72 -11.84 3.02
CA TRP A 42 2.17 -12.93 3.84
C TRP A 42 0.68 -13.16 3.65
N TYR A 43 -0.08 -12.08 3.53
CA TYR A 43 -1.52 -12.10 3.34
C TYR A 43 -1.92 -11.96 1.86
N LEU A 44 -1.00 -12.21 0.93
CA LEU A 44 -1.24 -12.05 -0.51
C LEU A 44 -2.52 -12.77 -0.92
N LEU A 45 -2.70 -14.02 -0.48
CA LEU A 45 -3.84 -14.87 -0.86
C LEU A 45 -5.19 -14.38 -0.34
N ASP A 46 -5.20 -13.51 0.67
CA ASP A 46 -6.43 -12.89 1.17
C ASP A 46 -6.88 -11.72 0.30
N PHE A 47 -5.96 -11.12 -0.46
CA PHE A 47 -6.23 -9.97 -1.32
C PHE A 47 -6.26 -10.33 -2.81
N ALA A 48 -5.43 -11.28 -3.25
CA ALA A 48 -5.15 -11.56 -4.64
C ALA A 48 -4.72 -13.03 -4.86
N LYS A 49 -4.89 -13.52 -6.09
CA LYS A 49 -4.50 -14.89 -6.46
C LYS A 49 -3.00 -15.06 -6.75
N ASP A 50 -2.32 -13.97 -7.09
CA ASP A 50 -0.92 -13.92 -7.50
C ASP A 50 -0.34 -12.51 -7.29
N LEU A 51 0.98 -12.37 -7.43
CA LEU A 51 1.68 -11.10 -7.19
C LEU A 51 1.28 -9.99 -8.16
N GLU A 52 1.00 -10.30 -9.43
CA GLU A 52 0.55 -9.33 -10.42
C GLU A 52 -0.84 -8.80 -10.02
N SER A 53 -1.75 -9.72 -9.66
CA SER A 53 -3.08 -9.35 -9.14
C SER A 53 -3.00 -8.53 -7.84
N LEU A 54 -2.00 -8.76 -6.98
CA LEU A 54 -1.77 -7.96 -5.78
C LEU A 54 -1.34 -6.53 -6.13
N LEU A 55 -0.45 -6.37 -7.11
CA LEU A 55 -0.01 -5.07 -7.60
C LEU A 55 -1.18 -4.27 -8.19
N ASP A 56 -2.03 -4.93 -8.99
CA ASP A 56 -3.24 -4.34 -9.53
C ASP A 56 -4.21 -3.92 -8.43
N TRP A 57 -4.44 -4.78 -7.43
CA TRP A 57 -5.28 -4.47 -6.28
C TRP A 57 -4.75 -3.26 -5.50
N ILE A 58 -3.44 -3.19 -5.27
CA ILE A 58 -2.79 -2.05 -4.63
C ILE A 58 -3.03 -0.77 -5.43
N CYS A 59 -2.87 -0.80 -6.75
CA CYS A 59 -3.12 0.35 -7.62
C CYS A 59 -4.55 0.88 -7.51
N LEU A 60 -5.52 -0.01 -7.31
CA LEU A 60 -6.93 0.35 -7.09
C LEU A 60 -7.20 0.95 -5.71
N GLN A 61 -6.40 0.59 -4.70
CA GLN A 61 -6.54 1.15 -3.34
C GLN A 61 -5.85 2.51 -3.18
N LEU A 62 -4.82 2.80 -3.99
CA LEU A 62 -4.06 4.04 -3.92
C LEU A 62 -4.88 5.25 -4.43
N PRO A 63 -4.65 6.45 -3.89
CA PRO A 63 -5.25 7.67 -4.42
C PRO A 63 -4.79 7.92 -5.86
N THR A 64 -5.62 8.61 -6.65
CA THR A 64 -5.45 8.81 -8.11
C THR A 64 -4.04 9.22 -8.55
N GLU A 65 -3.34 10.05 -7.77
CA GLU A 65 -2.00 10.53 -8.12
C GLU A 65 -0.92 9.44 -7.94
N LEU A 66 -0.93 8.74 -6.79
CA LEU A 66 -0.02 7.61 -6.53
C LEU A 66 -0.38 6.38 -7.36
N GLY A 67 -1.67 6.13 -7.59
CA GLY A 67 -2.14 5.02 -8.42
C GLY A 67 -1.67 5.15 -9.87
N LYS A 68 -1.67 6.36 -10.45
CA LYS A 68 -1.10 6.61 -11.78
C LYS A 68 0.40 6.32 -11.81
N GLU A 69 1.13 6.73 -10.78
CA GLU A 69 2.57 6.49 -10.69
C GLU A 69 2.88 4.99 -10.50
N ALA A 70 2.08 4.29 -9.69
CA ALA A 70 2.12 2.85 -9.52
C ALA A 70 1.90 2.10 -10.85
N ILE A 71 0.86 2.47 -11.60
CA ILE A 71 0.55 1.87 -12.91
C ILE A 71 1.68 2.17 -13.91
N ALA A 72 2.16 3.41 -13.98
CA ALA A 72 3.26 3.76 -14.88
C ALA A 72 4.57 3.03 -14.52
N CYS A 73 4.80 2.77 -13.24
CA CYS A 73 5.90 1.94 -12.74
C CYS A 73 5.70 0.47 -13.14
N LEU A 74 4.49 -0.07 -12.96
CA LEU A 74 4.14 -1.45 -13.31
C LEU A 74 4.30 -1.72 -14.82
N GLU A 75 3.83 -0.79 -15.66
CA GLU A 75 3.96 -0.88 -17.13
C GLU A 75 5.43 -0.85 -17.59
N ARG A 76 6.30 -0.10 -16.89
CA ARG A 76 7.75 -0.15 -17.15
C ARG A 76 8.39 -1.45 -16.64
N GLY A 77 7.95 -1.92 -15.47
CA GLY A 77 8.45 -3.12 -14.81
C GLY A 77 8.07 -4.44 -15.48
N LYS A 78 7.00 -4.47 -16.28
CA LYS A 78 6.59 -5.63 -17.09
C LYS A 78 7.67 -6.11 -18.07
N SER A 79 8.67 -5.28 -18.39
CA SER A 79 9.80 -5.67 -19.24
C SER A 79 10.91 -6.40 -18.48
N GLU A 80 10.91 -6.38 -17.16
CA GLU A 80 11.92 -7.00 -16.29
C GLU A 80 11.30 -8.15 -15.46
N PRO A 81 12.08 -9.14 -15.01
CA PRO A 81 11.55 -10.18 -14.14
C PRO A 81 11.03 -9.59 -12.83
N HIS A 82 9.86 -10.04 -12.38
CA HIS A 82 9.17 -9.55 -11.17
C HIS A 82 10.05 -9.54 -9.91
N SER A 83 11.06 -10.42 -9.83
CA SER A 83 12.00 -10.50 -8.71
C SER A 83 12.96 -9.31 -8.60
N GLN A 84 13.19 -8.57 -9.69
CA GLN A 84 13.99 -7.34 -9.70
C GLN A 84 13.13 -6.09 -9.53
N PHE A 85 11.88 -6.16 -9.99
CA PHE A 85 10.92 -5.07 -9.94
C PHE A 85 10.24 -4.95 -8.57
N VAL A 86 9.83 -6.08 -7.97
CA VAL A 86 9.13 -6.09 -6.68
C VAL A 86 10.12 -6.31 -5.55
N GLN A 87 10.20 -5.33 -4.64
CA GLN A 87 11.00 -5.43 -3.43
C GLN A 87 10.10 -5.61 -2.22
N ILE A 88 10.21 -6.75 -1.56
CA ILE A 88 9.53 -6.97 -0.28
C ILE A 88 10.30 -6.18 0.79
N MET A 89 9.66 -5.11 1.29
CA MET A 89 10.20 -4.30 2.37
C MET A 89 10.05 -5.05 3.70
N PRO A 90 11.10 -5.05 4.54
CA PRO A 90 11.03 -5.67 5.86
C PRO A 90 9.90 -5.03 6.67
N TYR A 91 9.29 -5.81 7.56
CA TYR A 91 8.23 -5.32 8.41
C TYR A 91 8.77 -4.26 9.38
N GLU A 92 8.41 -3.01 9.15
CA GLU A 92 8.75 -1.88 10.01
C GLU A 92 7.78 -1.82 11.19
N PHE A 93 8.20 -2.37 12.35
CA PHE A 93 7.50 -2.17 13.63
C PHE A 93 7.44 -0.69 14.05
N THR A 94 8.23 0.17 13.39
CA THR A 94 8.40 1.59 13.70
C THR A 94 7.44 2.51 12.95
N PHE A 95 6.41 1.98 12.26
CA PHE A 95 5.39 2.79 11.60
C PHE A 95 4.73 3.74 12.63
N ARG A 96 5.20 4.99 12.64
CA ARG A 96 4.74 6.05 13.54
C ARG A 96 3.91 7.01 12.71
N TYR A 97 2.60 6.94 12.85
CA TYR A 97 1.69 7.98 12.37
C TYR A 97 2.08 9.31 13.03
N LEU A 98 2.64 10.24 12.26
CA LEU A 98 2.78 11.63 12.67
C LEU A 98 1.45 12.33 12.38
N LEU A 99 0.55 12.32 13.36
CA LEU A 99 -0.68 13.10 13.32
C LEU A 99 -0.31 14.59 13.50
N TYR A 100 -0.27 15.34 12.40
CA TYR A 100 -0.17 16.80 12.44
C TYR A 100 -1.54 17.39 12.78
N THR A 101 -1.68 17.91 14.00
CA THR A 101 -2.88 18.62 14.46
C THR A 101 -2.67 20.13 14.32
N ARG A 102 -3.54 20.82 13.58
CA ARG A 102 -3.64 22.29 13.58
C ARG A 102 -4.79 22.73 14.45
#